data_AF-A0A1W1DM40-F1
#
_entry.id   AF-A0A1W1DM40-F1
#
_cell.length_a   1.000
_cell.length_b   1.000
_cell.length_c   1.000
_cell.angle_alpha   90.00
_cell.angle_beta   90.00
_cell.angle_gamma   90.00
#
_symmetry.space_group_name_H-M   'P 1'
#
loop_
_entity.id
_entity.type
_entity.pdbx_description
1 polymer ?
#
loop_
_entity_poly.entity_id
_entity_poly.type
_entity_poly.pdbx_seq_one_letter_code
_entity_poly.pdbx_strand_id
1 'polypeptide(L)' 'MCIQPEQLKRYNGHLKIRRIDGIKSIVFDDQLKYACEFTYERILSFAKTNHLNVTQEIIEDDK' A
#
# COMPACT_ATOMS: atom_id res chain seq x y z
N MET A 1 19.28 -9.93 -8.17
CA MET A 1 18.75 -10.11 -6.80
C MET A 1 17.91 -11.38 -6.81
N CYS A 2 18.37 -12.45 -6.16
CA CYS A 2 17.61 -13.68 -6.01
C CYS A 2 16.46 -13.44 -5.03
N ILE A 3 15.21 -13.65 -5.46
CA ILE A 3 14.06 -13.71 -4.55
C ILE A 3 13.67 -15.18 -4.49
N GLN A 4 13.99 -15.84 -3.37
CA GLN A 4 13.53 -17.19 -3.08
C GLN A 4 11.99 -17.19 -2.93
N PRO A 5 11.28 -18.19 -3.47
CA PRO A 5 9.81 -18.28 -3.40
C PRO A 5 9.26 -18.27 -1.97
N GLU A 6 10.03 -18.74 -0.99
CA GLU A 6 9.59 -18.76 0.42
C GLU A 6 9.61 -17.39 1.11
N GLN A 7 10.13 -16.34 0.45
CA GLN A 7 10.10 -14.96 0.95
C GLN A 7 8.94 -14.12 0.40
N LEU A 8 7.79 -14.73 0.12
CA LEU A 8 6.54 -13.97 0.11
C LEU A 8 6.28 -13.47 1.54
N LYS A 9 7.01 -12.41 1.91
CA LYS A 9 6.83 -11.68 3.18
C LYS A 9 5.38 -11.30 3.22
N ARG A 10 4.66 -11.84 4.21
CA ARG A 10 3.29 -11.45 4.51
C ARG A 10 3.31 -9.93 4.71
N TYR A 11 2.82 -9.20 3.72
CA TYR A 11 2.78 -7.74 3.79
C TYR A 11 1.87 -7.38 4.98
N ASN A 12 2.29 -6.36 5.74
CA ASN A 12 1.58 -5.86 6.91
C ASN A 12 0.07 -5.70 6.58
N GLY A 13 -0.83 -6.06 7.50
CA GLY A 13 -2.28 -5.99 7.27
C GLY A 13 -2.76 -4.61 6.80
N HIS A 14 -2.00 -3.57 7.16
CA HIS A 14 -2.21 -2.16 6.82
C HIS A 14 -1.74 -1.76 5.42
N LEU A 15 -1.16 -2.67 4.62
CA LEU A 15 -0.69 -2.39 3.26
C LEU A 15 -1.11 -3.53 2.32
N LYS A 16 -1.92 -3.21 1.32
CA LYS A 16 -2.46 -4.16 0.34
C LYS A 16 -2.30 -3.61 -1.08
N ILE A 17 -2.25 -4.52 -2.04
CA ILE A 17 -2.38 -4.18 -3.45
C ILE A 17 -3.79 -4.55 -3.88
N ARG A 18 -4.54 -3.58 -4.42
CA ARG A 18 -5.89 -3.80 -4.96
C ARG A 18 -5.96 -3.26 -6.39
N ARG A 19 -7.02 -3.64 -7.11
CA ARG A 19 -7.42 -2.95 -8.34
C ARG A 19 -8.64 -2.10 -8.02
N ILE A 20 -8.55 -0.81 -8.27
CA ILE A 20 -9.65 0.16 -8.15
C ILE A 20 -9.89 0.67 -9.56
N ASP A 21 -11.12 0.49 -10.07
CA ASP A 21 -11.49 0.83 -11.46
C ASP A 21 -10.53 0.25 -12.53
N GLY A 22 -10.02 -0.97 -12.28
CA GLY A 22 -9.07 -1.64 -13.17
C GLY A 22 -7.62 -1.16 -13.04
N ILE A 23 -7.36 -0.08 -12.29
CA ILE A 23 -6.02 0.45 -12.02
C ILE A 23 -5.41 -0.27 -10.82
N LYS A 24 -4.16 -0.72 -10.95
CA LYS A 24 -3.44 -1.35 -9.84
C LYS A 24 -3.01 -0.26 -8.84
N SER A 25 -3.59 -0.32 -7.65
CA SER A 25 -3.43 0.70 -6.61
C SER A 25 -2.78 0.11 -5.35
N ILE A 26 -1.96 0.93 -4.69
CA ILE A 26 -1.42 0.64 -3.37
C ILE A 26 -2.42 1.20 -2.36
N VAL A 27 -2.98 0.33 -1.53
CA VAL A 27 -3.97 0.68 -0.52
C VAL A 27 -3.35 0.50 0.85
N PHE A 28 -3.50 1.50 1.71
CA PHE A 28 -3.07 1.43 3.09
C PHE A 28 -4.03 2.18 3.99
N ASP A 29 -4.11 1.75 5.24
CA ASP A 29 -4.94 2.42 6.25
C ASP A 29 -4.12 3.41 7.08
N ASP A 30 -4.82 4.23 7.86
CA ASP A 30 -4.21 5.24 8.73
C ASP A 30 -3.43 4.60 9.88
N GLN A 31 -3.70 3.34 10.22
CA GLN A 31 -2.94 2.60 11.23
C GLN A 31 -1.51 2.30 10.76
N LEU A 32 -1.25 2.29 9.45
CA LEU A 32 0.10 2.15 8.90
C LEU A 32 1.05 3.22 9.45
N LYS A 33 0.59 4.46 9.63
CA LYS A 33 1.43 5.54 10.18
C LYS A 33 1.87 5.22 11.61
N TYR A 34 0.96 4.72 12.43
CA TYR A 34 1.24 4.36 13.82
C TYR A 34 2.07 3.07 13.93
N ALA A 35 1.82 2.10 13.04
CA ALA A 35 2.54 0.83 13.03
C ALA A 35 3.95 0.96 12.43
N CYS A 36 4.14 1.81 11.42
CA CYS A 36 5.41 2.00 10.74
C CYS A 36 5.47 3.33 9.97
N GLU A 37 5.76 4.41 10.69
CA GLU A 37 5.89 5.77 10.14
C GLU A 37 6.86 5.84 8.95
N PHE A 38 8.01 5.18 9.03
CA PHE A 38 8.98 5.12 7.94
C PHE A 38 8.38 4.60 6.63
N THR A 39 7.56 3.54 6.69
CA THR A 39 6.93 2.98 5.49
C THR A 39 5.86 3.91 4.94
N TYR A 40 5.06 4.50 5.82
CA TYR A 40 4.04 5.48 5.46
C TYR A 40 4.65 6.66 4.68
N GLU A 41 5.73 7.26 5.19
CA GLU A 41 6.41 8.38 4.53
C GLU A 41 7.04 7.99 3.19
N ARG A 42 7.63 6.79 3.09
CA ARG A 42 8.22 6.28 1.84
C ARG A 42 7.17 6.09 0.76
N ILE A 43 5.97 5.59 1.11
CA ILE A 43 4.88 5.42 0.14
C ILE A 43 4.40 6.78 -0.38
N LEU A 44 4.21 7.75 0.52
CA LEU A 44 3.84 9.11 0.11
C LEU A 44 4.91 9.78 -0.76
N SER A 45 6.18 9.62 -0.39
CA SER A 45 7.30 10.10 -1.20
C SER A 45 7.31 9.44 -2.58
N PHE A 46 7.08 8.13 -2.66
CA PHE A 46 7.01 7.41 -3.92
C PHE A 46 5.88 7.94 -4.80
N ALA A 47 4.69 8.16 -4.24
CA ALA A 47 3.57 8.73 -4.95
C ALA A 47 3.90 10.12 -5.52
N LYS A 48 4.50 10.99 -4.70
CA LYS A 48 4.93 12.32 -5.13
C LYS A 48 5.98 12.27 -6.25
N THR A 49 7.01 11.43 -6.12
CA THR A 49 8.08 11.30 -7.12
C THR A 49 7.56 10.76 -8.46
N ASN A 50 6.56 9.89 -8.44
CA ASN A 50 6.01 9.26 -9.64
C ASN A 50 4.73 9.93 -10.15
N HIS A 51 4.36 11.10 -9.61
CA HIS A 51 3.14 11.82 -9.97
C HIS A 51 1.87 10.96 -9.87
N LEU A 52 1.82 10.06 -8.89
CA LEU A 52 0.65 9.23 -8.63
C LEU A 52 -0.39 10.03 -7.86
N ASN A 53 -1.66 9.76 -8.14
CA ASN A 53 -2.76 10.34 -7.39
C ASN A 53 -2.91 9.62 -6.04
N VAL A 54 -3.05 10.39 -4.97
CA VAL A 54 -3.30 9.85 -3.62
C VAL A 54 -4.73 10.20 -3.25
N THR A 55 -5.59 9.19 -3.14
CA THR A 55 -7.00 9.34 -2.77
C THR A 55 -7.25 8.73 -1.40
N GLN A 56 -8.21 9.30 -0.66
CA GLN A 56 -8.80 8.67 0.51
C GLN A 56 -10.16 8.11 0.12
N GLU A 57 -10.33 6.80 0.28
CA GLU A 57 -11.57 6.10 -0.05
C GLU A 57 -12.01 5.27 1.15
N ILE A 58 -13.31 5.29 1.44
CA ILE A 58 -13.92 4.33 2.36
C ILE A 58 -14.10 3.06 1.55
N ILE A 59 -13.20 2.11 1.74
CA ILE A 59 -13.29 0.81 1.12
C ILE A 59 -14.26 -0.02 1.97
N GLU A 60 -15.52 -0.13 1.54
CA GLU A 60 -16.43 -1.15 2.07
C GLU A 60 -15.85 -2.51 1.69
N ASP A 61 -15.44 -3.32 2.67
CA ASP A 61 -15.07 -4.71 2.41
C ASP A 61 -16.35 -5.45 2.00
N ASP A 62 -16.50 -5.69 0.70
CA ASP A 62 -17.50 -6.62 0.16
C ASP A 62 -17.32 -7.97 0.88
N LYS A 63 -18.37 -8.39 1.59
CA LYS A 63 -18.45 -9.66 2.32
C LYS A 63 -18.44 -10.87 1.40
#